data_AF-A0A1I8P1T2-F1
#
_entry.id   AF-A0A1I8P1T2-F1
#
_cell.length_a   1.000
_cell.length_b   1.000
_cell.length_c   1.000
_cell.angle_alpha   90.00
_cell.angle_beta   90.00
_cell.angle_gamma   90.00
#
_symmetry.space_group_name_H-M   'P 1'
#
loop_
_entity.id
_entity.type
_entity.pdbx_description
1 polymer ?
#
loop_
_entity_poly.entity_id
_entity_poly.type
_entity_poly.pdbx_seq_one_letter_code
_entity_poly.pdbx_strand_id
1 'polypeptide(L)'
;MAKNQIFNVAVSLVIVASLATLGQADVVDKSLMQELVTDFKQFSAAALCAADHFGDADADVPGNVDNVIEGGIGYLQQFLGVPLSDEEYIRQSILVTRTAAANMGETHEKCANVSPDYVASNPAAIGSELSAAGKVLLEVSENLACVLQNGDAEALEQVPSFFAKIINNIAADESDDQVNKLFRHEKALANDLGGLVSC
;
A
#
# COMPACT_ATOMS: atom_id res chain seq x y z
N MET A 1 35.42 -15.88 22.40
CA MET A 1 34.55 -15.07 21.53
C MET A 1 34.04 -15.97 20.41
N ALA A 2 32.87 -16.59 20.58
CA ALA A 2 32.32 -17.57 19.65
C ALA A 2 30.77 -17.56 19.71
N LYS A 3 30.16 -16.36 19.63
CA LYS A 3 28.69 -16.22 19.70
C LYS A 3 28.04 -15.44 18.56
N ASN A 4 28.82 -14.88 17.62
CA ASN A 4 28.26 -14.04 16.53
C ASN A 4 28.27 -14.68 15.14
N GLN A 5 28.54 -15.98 15.00
CA GLN A 5 28.53 -16.66 13.68
C GLN A 5 27.37 -17.64 13.47
N ILE A 6 26.53 -17.87 14.48
CA ILE A 6 25.40 -18.82 14.38
C ILE A 6 24.14 -18.16 13.80
N PHE A 7 24.00 -16.83 13.90
CA PHE A 7 22.80 -16.12 13.41
C PHE A 7 22.76 -15.93 11.88
N ASN A 8 23.89 -15.84 11.18
CA ASN A 8 23.91 -15.64 9.72
C ASN A 8 23.71 -16.93 8.90
N VAL A 9 24.01 -18.10 9.49
CA VAL A 9 23.86 -19.40 8.80
C VAL A 9 22.41 -19.91 8.91
N ALA A 10 21.69 -19.59 9.99
CA ALA A 10 20.30 -19.98 10.15
C ALA A 10 19.36 -19.27 9.16
N VAL A 11 19.60 -17.98 8.86
CA VAL A 11 18.79 -17.22 7.90
C VAL A 11 19.02 -17.72 6.46
N SER A 12 20.24 -18.14 6.14
CA SER A 12 20.56 -18.66 4.79
C SER A 12 20.01 -20.06 4.53
N LEU A 13 19.81 -20.89 5.57
CA LEU A 13 19.30 -22.26 5.43
C LEU A 13 17.77 -22.33 5.34
N VAL A 14 17.05 -21.37 5.93
CA VAL A 14 15.59 -21.29 5.77
C VAL A 14 15.20 -20.90 4.36
N ILE A 15 15.99 -20.04 3.70
CA ILE A 15 15.74 -19.59 2.31
C ILE A 15 15.97 -20.72 1.29
N VAL A 16 16.84 -21.70 1.59
CA VAL A 16 17.14 -22.80 0.66
C VAL A 16 16.18 -23.99 0.83
N ALA A 17 15.60 -24.18 2.03
CA ALA A 17 14.71 -25.32 2.29
C ALA A 17 13.26 -25.10 1.78
N SER A 18 12.83 -23.85 1.55
CA SER A 18 11.53 -23.53 0.96
C SER A 18 11.47 -23.73 -0.56
N LEU A 19 12.60 -24.01 -1.23
CA LEU A 19 12.66 -24.21 -2.69
C LEU A 19 12.29 -25.62 -3.17
N ALA A 20 11.92 -26.54 -2.26
CA ALA A 20 11.68 -27.95 -2.59
C ALA A 20 10.21 -28.37 -2.75
N THR A 21 9.26 -27.44 -2.68
CA THR A 21 7.83 -27.73 -2.97
C THR A 21 7.33 -26.89 -4.16
N LEU A 22 8.11 -26.84 -5.23
CA LEU A 22 7.61 -26.47 -6.55
C LEU A 22 6.72 -27.59 -7.08
N GLY A 23 5.42 -27.45 -6.83
CA GLY A 23 4.41 -28.42 -7.21
C GLY A 23 3.00 -27.86 -7.32
N GLN A 24 2.85 -26.55 -7.51
CA GLN A 24 1.66 -25.81 -7.99
C GLN A 24 2.08 -24.33 -8.03
N ALA A 25 1.58 -23.55 -8.98
CA ALA A 25 1.88 -22.12 -9.07
C ALA A 25 1.67 -21.44 -7.71
N ASP A 26 2.62 -20.60 -7.29
CA ASP A 26 2.64 -19.95 -5.98
C ASP A 26 1.44 -18.99 -5.86
N VAL A 27 0.29 -19.52 -5.45
CA VAL A 27 -0.83 -18.69 -5.00
C VAL A 27 -0.31 -17.93 -3.79
N VAL A 28 -0.22 -16.60 -3.92
CA VAL A 28 0.13 -15.73 -2.78
C VAL A 28 -0.80 -16.07 -1.62
N ASP A 29 -0.24 -16.24 -0.43
CA ASP A 29 -1.01 -16.58 0.76
C ASP A 29 -2.13 -15.53 0.96
N LYS A 30 -3.38 -16.00 1.03
CA LYS A 30 -4.56 -15.17 1.30
C LYS A 30 -4.37 -14.34 2.57
N SER A 31 -3.56 -14.80 3.52
CA SER A 31 -3.22 -14.04 4.73
C SER A 31 -2.48 -12.73 4.41
N LEU A 32 -1.54 -12.75 3.47
CA LEU A 32 -0.80 -11.56 3.03
C LEU A 32 -1.72 -10.57 2.31
N MET A 33 -2.59 -11.05 1.43
CA MET A 33 -3.55 -10.17 0.76
C MET A 33 -4.58 -9.59 1.73
N GLN A 34 -4.97 -10.33 2.78
CA GLN A 34 -5.86 -9.82 3.83
C GLN A 34 -5.17 -8.76 4.72
N GLU A 35 -3.87 -8.91 4.96
CA GLU A 35 -3.03 -7.89 5.59
C GLU A 35 -3.02 -6.62 4.74
N LEU A 36 -2.84 -6.75 3.43
CA LEU A 36 -2.85 -5.63 2.49
C LEU A 36 -4.20 -4.89 2.44
N VAL A 37 -5.33 -5.62 2.46
CA VAL A 37 -6.68 -5.02 2.63
C VAL A 37 -6.72 -4.12 3.86
N THR A 38 -6.19 -4.60 4.97
CA THR A 38 -6.22 -3.91 6.27
C THR A 38 -5.33 -2.66 6.22
N ASP A 39 -4.13 -2.77 5.67
CA ASP A 39 -3.18 -1.66 5.56
C ASP A 39 -3.72 -0.56 4.63
N PHE A 40 -4.35 -0.89 3.50
CA PHE A 40 -5.00 0.10 2.63
C PHE A 40 -6.16 0.81 3.33
N LYS A 41 -6.97 0.08 4.10
CA LYS A 41 -8.07 0.68 4.87
C LYS A 41 -7.56 1.66 5.91
N GLN A 42 -6.48 1.29 6.62
CA GLN A 42 -5.85 2.17 7.59
C GLN A 42 -5.21 3.39 6.93
N PHE A 43 -4.58 3.20 5.76
CA PHE A 43 -3.98 4.30 5.02
C PHE A 43 -5.04 5.29 4.54
N SER A 44 -6.16 4.80 4.00
CA SER A 44 -7.33 5.61 3.67
C SER A 44 -7.79 6.46 4.87
N ALA A 45 -8.02 5.83 6.03
CA ALA A 45 -8.48 6.54 7.22
C ALA A 45 -7.50 7.65 7.66
N ALA A 46 -6.20 7.37 7.63
CA ALA A 46 -5.16 8.34 7.94
C ALA A 46 -5.14 9.50 6.93
N ALA A 47 -5.21 9.21 5.63
CA ALA A 47 -5.23 10.23 4.57
C ALA A 47 -6.48 11.11 4.65
N LEU A 48 -7.66 10.51 4.91
CA LEU A 48 -8.90 11.25 5.10
C LEU A 48 -8.84 12.16 6.34
N CYS A 49 -8.24 11.70 7.44
CA CYS A 49 -8.04 12.52 8.62
C CYS A 49 -7.07 13.68 8.35
N ALA A 50 -5.95 13.41 7.70
CA ALA A 50 -4.99 14.44 7.30
C ALA A 50 -5.64 15.48 6.37
N ALA A 51 -6.54 15.06 5.48
CA ALA A 51 -7.29 15.96 4.61
C ALA A 51 -8.28 16.89 5.39
N ASP A 52 -8.92 16.40 6.46
CA ASP A 52 -9.76 17.21 7.34
C ASP A 52 -8.95 18.27 8.10
N HIS A 53 -7.66 18.01 8.36
CA HIS A 53 -6.74 18.90 9.08
C HIS A 53 -5.76 19.66 8.17
N PHE A 54 -5.93 19.57 6.85
CA PHE A 54 -4.97 20.09 5.87
C PHE A 54 -4.77 21.61 5.92
N GLY A 55 -5.72 22.34 6.51
CA GLY A 55 -5.68 23.79 6.69
C GLY A 55 -5.39 24.27 8.10
N ASP A 56 -5.05 23.37 9.02
CA ASP A 56 -4.77 23.74 10.40
C ASP A 56 -3.43 24.50 10.45
N ALA A 57 -3.50 25.82 10.70
CA ALA A 57 -2.37 26.76 10.55
C ALA A 57 -1.17 26.48 11.47
N ASP A 58 -1.37 25.68 12.53
CA ASP A 58 -0.35 25.33 13.51
C ASP A 58 0.40 24.02 13.15
N ALA A 59 0.03 23.35 12.04
CA ALA A 59 0.65 22.13 11.56
C ALA A 59 0.99 22.23 10.07
N ASP A 60 2.21 21.83 9.68
CA ASP A 60 2.59 21.67 8.27
C ASP A 60 2.07 20.33 7.71
N VAL A 61 0.75 20.15 7.75
CA VAL A 61 0.10 18.93 7.23
C VAL A 61 0.43 18.72 5.74
N PRO A 62 0.39 19.74 4.87
CA PRO A 62 0.74 19.55 3.45
C PRO A 62 2.17 19.04 3.26
N GLY A 63 3.17 19.68 3.88
CA GLY A 63 4.56 19.25 3.76
C GLY A 63 4.79 17.85 4.34
N ASN A 64 4.15 17.52 5.45
CA ASN A 64 4.23 16.18 6.03
C ASN A 64 3.60 15.11 5.13
N VAL A 65 2.45 15.40 4.51
CA VAL A 65 1.78 14.51 3.55
C VAL A 65 2.69 14.25 2.35
N ASP A 66 3.26 15.30 1.76
CA ASP A 66 4.18 15.16 0.63
C ASP A 66 5.40 14.30 1.01
N ASN A 67 6.00 14.53 2.18
CA ASN A 67 7.14 13.74 2.67
C ASN A 67 6.80 12.25 2.84
N VAL A 68 5.59 11.92 3.30
CA VAL A 68 5.15 10.52 3.46
C VAL A 68 5.04 9.85 2.09
N ILE A 69 4.40 10.52 1.13
CA ILE A 69 4.19 9.97 -0.21
C ILE A 69 5.52 9.87 -0.96
N GLU A 70 6.35 10.91 -0.94
CA GLU A 70 7.68 10.92 -1.54
C GLU A 70 8.57 9.82 -0.94
N GLY A 71 8.56 9.65 0.38
CA GLY A 71 9.31 8.58 1.05
C GLY A 71 8.87 7.18 0.61
N GLY A 72 7.56 6.95 0.45
CA GLY A 72 7.02 5.71 -0.09
C GLY A 72 7.43 5.46 -1.55
N ILE A 73 7.37 6.49 -2.39
CA ILE A 73 7.82 6.41 -3.79
C ILE A 73 9.32 6.14 -3.88
N GLY A 74 10.13 6.85 -3.09
CA GLY A 74 11.59 6.65 -3.03
C GLY A 74 11.97 5.24 -2.56
N TYR A 75 11.15 4.62 -1.72
CA TYR A 75 11.27 3.21 -1.39
C TYR A 75 10.99 2.32 -2.61
N LEU A 76 9.88 2.54 -3.31
CA LEU A 76 9.47 1.75 -4.48
C LEU A 76 10.45 1.88 -5.66
N GLN A 77 11.12 3.02 -5.82
CA GLN A 77 12.13 3.25 -6.85
C GLN A 77 13.32 2.28 -6.77
N GLN A 78 13.61 1.71 -5.61
CA GLN A 78 14.66 0.68 -5.46
C GLN A 78 14.33 -0.62 -6.21
N PHE A 79 13.06 -0.83 -6.55
CA PHE A 79 12.56 -2.02 -7.24
C PHE A 79 12.27 -1.77 -8.73
N LEU A 80 12.50 -0.56 -9.24
CA LEU A 80 12.22 -0.23 -10.64
C LEU A 80 13.08 -1.09 -11.58
N GLY A 81 12.41 -1.87 -12.43
CA GLY A 81 13.08 -2.80 -13.35
C GLY A 81 13.72 -4.02 -12.68
N VAL A 82 13.51 -4.22 -11.37
CA VAL A 82 13.94 -5.40 -10.64
C VAL A 82 12.84 -6.47 -10.74
N PRO A 83 13.12 -7.66 -11.30
CA PRO A 83 12.14 -8.73 -11.33
C PRO A 83 11.95 -9.31 -9.91
N LEU A 84 10.76 -9.13 -9.36
CA LEU A 84 10.33 -9.73 -8.09
C LEU A 84 9.38 -10.90 -8.34
N SER A 85 9.25 -11.80 -7.36
CA SER A 85 8.18 -12.81 -7.37
C SER A 85 6.84 -12.18 -7.00
N ASP A 86 5.74 -12.86 -7.30
CA ASP A 86 4.39 -12.43 -6.96
C ASP A 86 4.22 -12.16 -5.46
N GLU A 87 4.71 -13.08 -4.62
CA GLU A 87 4.70 -12.92 -3.16
C GLU A 87 5.50 -11.68 -2.73
N GLU A 88 6.64 -11.41 -3.38
CA GLU A 88 7.49 -10.29 -3.05
C GLU A 88 6.84 -8.96 -3.42
N TYR A 89 6.14 -8.87 -4.55
CA TYR A 89 5.34 -7.67 -4.89
C TYR A 89 4.28 -7.37 -3.83
N ILE A 90 3.60 -8.40 -3.32
CA ILE A 90 2.62 -8.24 -2.24
C ILE A 90 3.29 -7.83 -0.93
N ARG A 91 4.43 -8.43 -0.56
CA ARG A 91 5.21 -8.04 0.62
C ARG A 91 5.68 -6.59 0.57
N GLN A 92 6.15 -6.13 -0.60
CA GLN A 92 6.56 -4.73 -0.78
C GLN A 92 5.38 -3.78 -0.69
N SER A 93 4.22 -4.16 -1.23
CA SER A 93 2.98 -3.39 -1.11
C SER A 93 2.50 -3.29 0.34
N ILE A 94 2.56 -4.38 1.11
CA ILE A 94 2.24 -4.39 2.55
C ILE A 94 3.15 -3.41 3.29
N LEU A 95 4.46 -3.53 3.07
CA LEU A 95 5.43 -2.70 3.78
C LEU A 95 5.23 -1.21 3.49
N VAL A 96 5.13 -0.83 2.21
CA VAL A 96 4.96 0.59 1.84
C VAL A 96 3.63 1.14 2.35
N THR A 97 2.52 0.40 2.19
CA THR A 97 1.19 0.86 2.60
C THR A 97 1.07 0.96 4.12
N ARG A 98 1.61 -0.01 4.87
CA ARG A 98 1.66 0.04 6.34
C ARG A 98 2.46 1.23 6.84
N THR A 99 3.67 1.43 6.29
CA THR A 99 4.53 2.53 6.71
C THR A 99 3.90 3.87 6.34
N ALA A 100 3.31 3.99 5.15
CA ALA A 100 2.58 5.18 4.74
C ALA A 100 1.37 5.45 5.66
N ALA A 101 0.59 4.43 6.03
CA ALA A 101 -0.53 4.58 6.96
C ALA A 101 -0.09 5.10 8.33
N ALA A 102 0.98 4.53 8.90
CA ALA A 102 1.54 4.96 10.17
C ALA A 102 2.02 6.42 10.11
N ASN A 103 2.86 6.75 9.13
CA ASN A 103 3.43 8.09 9.00
C ASN A 103 2.37 9.13 8.63
N MET A 104 1.36 8.76 7.82
CA MET A 104 0.23 9.63 7.51
C MET A 104 -0.58 9.94 8.78
N GLY A 105 -0.73 8.98 9.69
CA GLY A 105 -1.33 9.20 11.01
C GLY A 105 -0.56 10.19 11.89
N GLU A 106 0.74 10.37 11.65
CA GLU A 106 1.61 11.31 12.38
C GLU A 106 1.64 12.72 11.77
N THR A 107 1.03 12.93 10.59
CA THR A 107 0.97 14.26 9.93
C THR A 107 0.21 15.29 10.75
N HIS A 108 -0.70 14.84 11.61
CA HIS A 108 -1.48 15.67 12.53
C HIS A 108 -1.83 14.89 13.81
N GLU A 109 -1.79 15.54 14.98
CA GLU A 109 -1.98 14.88 16.29
C GLU A 109 -3.31 14.12 16.44
N LYS A 110 -4.37 14.58 15.77
CA LYS A 110 -5.70 13.95 15.78
C LYS A 110 -5.78 12.68 14.93
N CYS A 111 -4.78 12.41 14.09
CA CYS A 111 -4.77 11.28 13.16
C CYS A 111 -4.00 10.05 13.69
N ALA A 112 -3.23 10.18 14.76
CA ALA A 112 -2.31 9.15 15.25
C ALA A 112 -3.00 7.82 15.67
N ASN A 113 -4.30 7.85 15.96
CA ASN A 113 -5.09 6.66 16.31
C ASN A 113 -6.48 6.70 15.63
N VAL A 114 -6.51 7.20 14.39
CA VAL A 114 -7.75 7.27 13.64
C VAL A 114 -8.33 5.87 13.40
N SER A 115 -9.65 5.73 13.58
CA SER A 115 -10.37 4.48 13.31
C SER A 115 -10.26 4.11 11.82
N PRO A 116 -10.09 2.82 11.46
CA PRO A 116 -10.16 2.37 10.07
C PRO A 116 -11.47 2.73 9.36
N ASP A 117 -12.55 3.01 10.10
CA ASP A 117 -13.86 3.41 9.57
C ASP A 117 -14.05 4.94 9.54
N TYR A 118 -12.97 5.71 9.59
CA TYR A 118 -13.04 7.16 9.59
C TYR A 118 -13.62 7.71 8.28
N VAL A 119 -14.58 8.63 8.43
CA VAL A 119 -15.20 9.33 7.31
C VAL A 119 -14.86 10.81 7.47
N ALA A 120 -14.20 11.38 6.47
CA ALA A 120 -13.92 12.82 6.41
C ALA A 120 -15.23 13.61 6.52
N SER A 121 -15.28 14.52 7.48
CA SER A 121 -16.50 15.22 7.88
C SER A 121 -16.68 16.54 7.14
N ASN A 122 -15.57 17.22 6.80
CA ASN A 122 -15.56 18.48 6.07
C ASN A 122 -14.13 18.82 5.62
N PRO A 123 -13.57 18.11 4.61
CA PRO A 123 -12.20 18.35 4.19
C PRO A 123 -12.06 19.80 3.71
N ALA A 124 -11.03 20.49 4.18
CA ALA A 124 -10.73 21.83 3.69
C ALA A 124 -10.57 21.79 2.17
N ALA A 125 -10.96 22.85 1.45
CA ALA A 125 -10.86 22.88 -0.02
C ALA A 125 -9.41 22.61 -0.50
N ILE A 126 -8.41 22.99 0.29
CA ILE A 126 -6.99 22.74 0.04
C ILE A 126 -6.56 21.28 0.27
N GLY A 127 -7.35 20.48 1.00
CA GLY A 127 -7.13 19.04 1.22
C GLY A 127 -7.98 18.15 0.32
N SER A 128 -8.68 18.71 -0.69
CA SER A 128 -9.63 17.93 -1.50
C SER A 128 -8.97 16.82 -2.31
N GLU A 129 -7.75 17.03 -2.78
CA GLU A 129 -6.99 16.04 -3.54
C GLU A 129 -6.56 14.88 -2.65
N LEU A 130 -6.08 15.15 -1.44
CA LEU A 130 -5.77 14.11 -0.46
C LEU A 130 -7.02 13.35 -0.02
N SER A 131 -8.16 14.04 0.13
CA SER A 131 -9.45 13.39 0.39
C SER A 131 -9.85 12.45 -0.74
N ALA A 132 -9.62 12.84 -2.00
CA ALA A 132 -9.86 12.00 -3.16
C ALA A 132 -8.92 10.78 -3.17
N ALA A 133 -7.64 10.97 -2.89
CA ALA A 133 -6.68 9.86 -2.74
C ALA A 133 -7.10 8.89 -1.63
N GLY A 134 -7.49 9.40 -0.46
CA GLY A 134 -8.00 8.57 0.66
C GLY A 134 -9.20 7.71 0.26
N LYS A 135 -10.17 8.27 -0.48
CA LYS A 135 -11.32 7.51 -1.00
C LYS A 135 -10.91 6.41 -1.98
N VAL A 136 -9.93 6.67 -2.83
CA VAL A 136 -9.42 5.68 -3.77
C VAL A 136 -8.68 4.55 -3.05
N LEU A 137 -7.90 4.85 -2.01
CA LEU A 137 -7.27 3.83 -1.15
C LEU A 137 -8.32 2.93 -0.48
N LEU A 138 -9.45 3.50 -0.05
CA LEU A 138 -10.57 2.71 0.45
C LEU A 138 -11.15 1.80 -0.63
N GLU A 139 -11.35 2.33 -1.84
CA GLU A 139 -11.83 1.56 -3.00
C GLU A 139 -10.90 0.39 -3.34
N VAL A 140 -9.56 0.59 -3.28
CA VAL A 140 -8.57 -0.50 -3.42
C VAL A 140 -8.79 -1.57 -2.35
N SER A 141 -8.92 -1.17 -1.08
CA SER A 141 -9.16 -2.09 0.04
C SER A 141 -10.44 -2.92 -0.16
N GLU A 142 -11.55 -2.26 -0.52
CA GLU A 142 -12.85 -2.88 -0.73
C GLU A 142 -12.85 -3.84 -1.92
N ASN A 143 -12.26 -3.43 -3.05
CA ASN A 143 -12.15 -4.28 -4.24
C ASN A 143 -11.25 -5.50 -3.96
N LEU A 144 -10.10 -5.30 -3.30
CA LEU A 144 -9.23 -6.42 -2.91
C LEU A 144 -9.93 -7.37 -1.95
N ALA A 145 -10.64 -6.85 -0.93
CA ALA A 145 -11.41 -7.67 -0.01
C ALA A 145 -12.48 -8.49 -0.74
N CYS A 146 -13.14 -7.89 -1.73
CA CYS A 146 -14.13 -8.58 -2.55
C CYS A 146 -13.50 -9.67 -3.42
N VAL A 147 -12.35 -9.41 -4.05
CA VAL A 147 -11.57 -10.43 -4.79
C VAL A 147 -11.19 -11.59 -3.87
N LEU A 148 -10.78 -11.34 -2.63
CA LEU A 148 -10.43 -12.40 -1.68
C LEU A 148 -11.62 -13.26 -1.26
N GLN A 149 -12.79 -12.65 -1.12
CA GLN A 149 -14.02 -13.32 -0.70
C GLN A 149 -14.68 -14.10 -1.84
N ASN A 150 -14.74 -13.50 -3.04
CA ASN A 150 -15.56 -13.97 -4.15
C ASN A 150 -14.76 -14.45 -5.37
N GLY A 151 -13.48 -14.07 -5.48
CA GLY A 151 -12.64 -14.42 -6.62
C GLY A 151 -12.34 -15.91 -6.69
N ASP A 152 -12.43 -16.46 -7.89
CA ASP A 152 -11.88 -17.79 -8.17
C ASP A 152 -10.34 -17.74 -8.21
N ALA A 153 -9.72 -18.90 -8.43
CA ALA A 153 -8.26 -19.00 -8.49
C ALA A 153 -7.66 -18.11 -9.59
N GLU A 154 -8.33 -17.96 -10.73
CA GLU A 154 -7.84 -17.17 -11.86
C GLU A 154 -7.87 -15.67 -11.56
N ALA A 155 -8.89 -15.18 -10.85
CA ALA A 155 -8.93 -13.82 -10.36
C ALA A 155 -7.81 -13.55 -9.33
N LEU A 156 -7.60 -14.49 -8.40
CA LEU A 156 -6.57 -14.34 -7.35
C LEU A 156 -5.15 -14.36 -7.92
N GLU A 157 -4.88 -15.16 -8.95
CA GLU A 157 -3.58 -15.22 -9.64
C GLU A 157 -3.23 -13.90 -10.35
N GLN A 158 -4.19 -13.05 -10.68
CA GLN A 158 -3.93 -11.77 -11.35
C GLN A 158 -3.51 -10.65 -10.38
N VAL A 159 -3.91 -10.72 -9.11
CA VAL A 159 -3.69 -9.66 -8.12
C VAL A 159 -2.21 -9.23 -8.04
N PRO A 160 -1.22 -10.14 -7.93
CA PRO A 160 0.18 -9.74 -7.83
C PRO A 160 0.67 -8.95 -9.05
N SER A 161 0.18 -9.28 -10.25
CA SER A 161 0.54 -8.58 -11.49
C SER A 161 0.05 -7.13 -11.51
N PHE A 162 -1.09 -6.84 -10.87
CA PHE A 162 -1.58 -5.48 -10.72
C PHE A 162 -0.71 -4.66 -9.77
N PHE A 163 -0.32 -5.24 -8.63
CA PHE A 163 0.63 -4.60 -7.73
C PHE A 163 1.99 -4.38 -8.38
N ALA A 164 2.49 -5.34 -9.16
CA ALA A 164 3.72 -5.18 -9.94
C ALA A 164 3.62 -4.00 -10.93
N LYS A 165 2.51 -3.89 -11.66
CA LYS A 165 2.24 -2.78 -12.58
C LYS A 165 2.23 -1.44 -11.84
N ILE A 166 1.57 -1.35 -10.69
CA ILE A 166 1.43 -0.12 -9.93
C ILE A 166 2.75 0.31 -9.29
N ILE A 167 3.50 -0.61 -8.69
CA ILE A 167 4.84 -0.32 -8.15
C ILE A 167 5.74 0.27 -9.24
N ASN A 168 5.80 -0.35 -10.42
CA ASN A 168 6.62 0.14 -11.53
C ASN A 168 6.14 1.51 -12.05
N ASN A 169 4.83 1.70 -12.19
CA ASN A 169 4.26 2.95 -12.70
C ASN A 169 4.46 4.12 -11.72
N ILE A 170 4.26 3.90 -10.42
CA ILE A 170 4.52 4.91 -9.37
C ILE A 170 6.01 5.24 -9.33
N ALA A 171 6.88 4.23 -9.32
CA ALA A 171 8.32 4.42 -9.25
C ALA A 171 8.89 5.20 -10.45
N ALA A 172 8.31 4.98 -11.64
CA ALA A 172 8.71 5.66 -12.88
C ALA A 172 8.06 7.05 -13.09
N ASP A 173 7.19 7.47 -12.18
CA ASP A 173 6.44 8.72 -12.34
C ASP A 173 7.24 9.94 -11.85
N GLU A 174 7.66 10.77 -12.81
CA GLU A 174 8.44 11.98 -12.58
C GLU A 174 7.57 13.23 -12.27
N SER A 175 6.26 13.07 -12.04
CA SER A 175 5.40 14.21 -11.64
C SER A 175 5.83 14.77 -10.27
N ASP A 176 5.86 16.10 -10.15
CA ASP A 176 6.23 16.78 -8.89
C ASP A 176 5.10 16.74 -7.83
N ASP A 177 3.85 16.58 -8.28
CA ASP A 177 2.67 16.51 -7.41
C ASP A 177 2.49 15.09 -6.86
N GLN A 178 2.88 14.90 -5.60
CA GLN A 178 2.90 13.59 -4.95
C GLN A 178 1.48 13.06 -4.67
N VAL A 179 0.56 13.92 -4.23
CA VAL A 179 -0.82 13.53 -3.94
C VAL A 179 -1.54 13.09 -5.22
N ASN A 180 -1.39 13.83 -6.31
CA ASN A 180 -1.98 13.47 -7.60
C ASN A 180 -1.35 12.19 -8.18
N LYS A 181 -0.04 12.00 -7.99
CA LYS A 181 0.65 10.75 -8.37
C LYS A 181 0.05 9.55 -7.64
N LEU A 182 -0.09 9.63 -6.31
CA LEU A 182 -0.74 8.60 -5.51
C LEU A 182 -2.16 8.34 -6.02
N PHE A 183 -2.98 9.39 -6.13
CA PHE A 183 -4.37 9.29 -6.60
C PHE A 183 -4.48 8.55 -7.94
N ARG A 184 -3.69 8.96 -8.94
CA ARG A 184 -3.77 8.41 -10.30
C ARG A 184 -3.45 6.91 -10.34
N HIS A 185 -2.39 6.49 -9.67
CA HIS A 185 -1.94 5.10 -9.72
C HIS A 185 -2.81 4.21 -8.85
N GLU A 186 -3.21 4.66 -7.67
CA GLU A 186 -4.16 3.91 -6.84
C GLU A 186 -5.53 3.81 -7.52
N LYS A 187 -5.94 4.81 -8.32
CA LYS A 187 -7.18 4.72 -9.09
C LYS A 187 -7.09 3.68 -10.19
N ALA A 188 -5.93 3.56 -10.83
CA ALA A 188 -5.68 2.48 -11.78
C ALA A 188 -5.74 1.11 -11.09
N LEU A 189 -5.16 0.97 -9.90
CA LEU A 189 -5.23 -0.25 -9.09
C LEU A 189 -6.66 -0.62 -8.73
N ALA A 190 -7.43 0.35 -8.23
CA ALA A 190 -8.82 0.18 -7.85
C ALA A 190 -9.65 -0.33 -9.04
N ASN A 191 -9.45 0.24 -10.23
CA ASN A 191 -10.14 -0.19 -11.45
C ASN A 191 -9.71 -1.59 -11.89
N ASP A 192 -8.42 -1.91 -11.86
CA ASP A 192 -7.91 -3.24 -12.24
C ASP A 192 -8.50 -4.32 -11.29
N LEU A 193 -8.49 -4.09 -9.98
CA LEU A 193 -9.09 -4.98 -8.99
C LEU A 193 -10.62 -5.08 -9.14
N GLY A 194 -11.30 -3.95 -9.36
CA GLY A 194 -12.75 -3.93 -9.59
C GLY A 194 -13.16 -4.64 -10.88
N GLY A 195 -12.26 -4.77 -11.86
CA GLY A 195 -12.48 -5.54 -13.08
C GLY A 195 -12.49 -7.05 -12.87
N LEU A 196 -11.95 -7.56 -11.75
CA LEU A 196 -11.91 -8.99 -11.44
C LEU A 196 -13.21 -9.54 -10.86
N VAL A 197 -14.15 -8.67 -10.46
CA VAL A 197 -15.31 -9.05 -9.65
C VAL A 197 -16.56 -8.23 -10.02
N SER A 198 -17.74 -8.82 -9.79
CA SER A 198 -18.98 -8.05 -9.63
C SER A 198 -19.32 -8.02 -8.14
N CYS A 199 -18.80 -6.99 -7.48
CA CYS A 199 -19.32 -6.41 -6.25
C CYS A 199 -20.13 -5.18 -6.67
#